data_AF-T2I8Z3-F1
#
_entry.id   AF-T2I8Z3-F1
#
_cell.length_a   1.000
_cell.length_b   1.000
_cell.length_c   1.000
_cell.angle_alpha   90.00
_cell.angle_beta   90.00
_cell.angle_gamma   90.00
#
_symmetry.space_group_name_H-M   'P 1'
#
loop_
_entity.id
_entity.type
_entity.pdbx_description
1 polymer ?
#
loop_
_entity_poly.entity_id
_entity_poly.type
_entity_poly.pdbx_seq_one_letter_code
_entity_poly.pdbx_strand_id
1 'polypeptide(L)' 'MAVIETVPSVVFKTRVRDESVPGPNPFRWQDVTTEEIF' A
#
# COMPACT_ATOMS: atom_id res chain seq x y z
N MET A 1 -27.66 1.14 -12.34
CA MET A 1 -26.39 0.58 -11.81
C MET A 1 -26.27 1.04 -10.38
N ALA A 2 -25.91 0.15 -9.45
CA ALA A 2 -25.55 0.57 -8.10
C ALA A 2 -24.17 1.27 -8.17
N VAL A 3 -24.06 2.44 -7.58
CA VAL A 3 -22.78 3.11 -7.38
C VAL A 3 -22.21 2.59 -6.07
N ILE A 4 -20.97 2.09 -6.11
CA ILE A 4 -20.23 1.70 -4.90
C ILE A 4 -19.51 2.95 -4.42
N GLU A 5 -19.89 3.45 -3.24
CA GLU A 5 -19.33 4.68 -2.67
C GLU A 5 -18.14 4.43 -1.74
N THR A 6 -17.90 3.17 -1.33
CA THR A 6 -16.86 2.80 -0.36
C THR A 6 -15.78 1.91 -0.98
N VAL A 7 -14.54 2.11 -0.56
CA VAL A 7 -13.42 1.25 -0.95
C VAL A 7 -13.59 -0.11 -0.24
N PRO A 8 -13.44 -1.25 -0.94
CA PRO A 8 -13.50 -2.57 -0.32
C PRO A 8 -12.43 -2.75 0.76
N SER A 9 -12.70 -3.54 1.80
CA SER A 9 -11.69 -3.90 2.80
C SER A 9 -10.68 -4.89 2.19
N VAL A 10 -9.47 -4.39 1.90
CA VAL A 10 -8.38 -5.13 1.27
C VAL A 10 -7.04 -4.68 1.84
N VAL A 11 -5.99 -5.45 1.56
CA VAL A 11 -4.60 -5.08 1.88
C VAL A 11 -3.89 -4.63 0.60
N PHE A 12 -3.38 -3.41 0.61
CA PHE A 12 -2.55 -2.84 -0.45
C PHE A 12 -1.08 -3.22 -0.22
N LYS A 13 -0.43 -3.71 -1.27
CA LYS A 13 1.03 -3.91 -1.29
C LYS A 13 1.68 -2.66 -1.86
N THR A 14 2.20 -1.81 -0.98
CA THR A 14 2.85 -0.56 -1.37
C THR A 14 4.36 -0.73 -1.43
N ARG A 15 4.99 -0.07 -2.40
CA ARG A 15 6.46 0.00 -2.52
C ARG A 15 6.92 1.30 -1.88
N VAL A 16 7.63 1.19 -0.77
CA VAL A 16 8.15 2.34 -0.03
C VAL A 16 9.65 2.41 -0.26
N ARG A 17 10.14 3.58 -0.71
CA ARG A 17 11.58 3.83 -0.78
C ARG A 17 12.11 3.97 0.65
N ASP A 18 13.12 3.19 0.97
CA ASP A 18 13.70 3.08 2.29
C ASP A 18 15.22 3.05 2.17
N GLU A 19 15.90 4.11 2.62
CA GLU A 19 17.35 4.27 2.50
C GLU A 19 18.15 3.32 3.39
N SER A 20 17.49 2.64 4.34
CA SER A 20 18.10 1.56 5.10
C SER A 20 18.22 0.25 4.31
N VAL A 21 17.49 0.12 3.19
CA VAL A 21 17.56 -1.05 2.31
C VAL A 21 18.80 -0.96 1.41
N PRO A 22 19.78 -1.87 1.55
CA PRO A 22 21.01 -1.80 0.79
C PRO A 22 20.79 -2.16 -0.69
N GLY A 23 21.66 -1.60 -1.55
CA GLY A 23 21.73 -1.92 -2.97
C GLY A 23 21.05 -0.91 -3.90
N PRO A 24 21.08 -1.15 -5.22
CA PRO A 24 20.61 -0.19 -6.22
C PRO A 24 19.08 0.01 -6.25
N ASN A 25 18.32 -0.86 -5.56
CA ASN A 25 16.86 -0.79 -5.47
C ASN A 25 16.42 -0.68 -4.00
N PRO A 26 16.50 0.52 -3.39
CA PRO A 26 16.21 0.73 -1.97
C PRO A 26 14.70 0.88 -1.74
N PHE A 27 13.93 -0.15 -2.11
CA PHE A 27 12.49 -0.16 -1.93
C PHE A 27 12.07 -1.45 -1.24
N ARG A 28 11.27 -1.32 -0.19
CA ARG A 28 10.64 -2.44 0.52
C ARG A 28 9.15 -2.53 0.19
N TRP A 29 8.59 -3.71 0.41
CA TRP A 29 7.14 -3.90 0.40
C TRP A 29 6.58 -3.55 1.77
N GLN A 30 5.42 -2.89 1.76
CA GLN A 30 4.65 -2.59 2.96
C GLN A 30 3.20 -2.91 2.72
N ASP A 31 2.63 -3.65 3.65
CA ASP A 31 1.21 -3.92 3.70
C ASP A 31 0.52 -2.74 4.37
N VAL A 32 -0.53 -2.23 3.73
CA VAL A 32 -1.37 -1.16 4.27
C VAL A 32 -2.82 -1.54 4.04
N THR A 33 -3.69 -1.41 5.03
CA THR A 33 -5.11 -1.79 4.89
C THR A 33 -5.97 -0.63 4.39
N THR A 34 -7.19 -0.92 3.95
CA THR A 34 -8.18 0.11 3.59
C THR A 34 -8.42 1.07 4.73
N GLU A 35 -8.54 0.57 5.97
CA GLU A 35 -8.81 1.41 7.15
C GLU A 35 -7.65 2.37 7.50
N GLU A 36 -6.44 2.08 7.05
CA GLU A 36 -5.27 2.94 7.28
C GLU A 36 -5.18 4.10 6.28
N ILE A 37 -5.85 4.02 5.12
CA ILE A 37 -5.77 4.99 4.03
C ILE A 37 -7.06 5.80 3.86
N PHE A 38 -8.23 5.17 4.06
CA PHE A 38 -9.56 5.71 3.77
C PHE A 38 -10.46 5.65 5.00
#